data_AF-A0A450XU26-F1
#
_entry.id   AF-A0A450XU26-F1
#
_cell.length_a   1.000
_cell.length_b   1.000
_cell.length_c   1.000
_cell.angle_alpha   90.00
_cell.angle_beta   90.00
_cell.angle_gamma   90.00
#
_symmetry.space_group_name_H-M   'P 1'
#
loop_
_entity.id
_entity.type
_entity.pdbx_description
1 polymer ?
#
loop_
_entity_poly.entity_id
_entity_poly.type
_entity_poly.pdbx_seq_one_letter_code
_entity_poly.pdbx_strand_id
1 'polypeptide(L)'
;MNMVIHLIGVHHSIQHNGGNFWAIPGLSALREQFQYYLVRTIREFRISVLAEELNEDVLAIFNASESMAASSARKAGISHVFCEPGLRLRSSLGFTKQLQGKHHVVRERLWYEKIMVHRSERVLFICGANHVSTFSRLVREKGHAVVILTPYYGRNFFQAFTSRQFCQSLCPHAGLSHEPQNLSDLLIIPH
;
A
#
# COMPACT_ATOMS: atom_id res chain seq x y z
N MET A 1 -14.89 3.46 23.08
CA MET A 1 -14.50 2.06 22.76
C MET A 1 -13.14 2.11 22.09
N ASN A 2 -12.18 1.31 22.54
CA ASN A 2 -10.86 1.25 21.91
C ASN A 2 -10.95 0.36 20.66
N MET A 3 -10.74 0.95 19.48
CA MET A 3 -10.64 0.20 18.22
C MET A 3 -9.29 -0.53 18.17
N VAL A 4 -9.28 -1.70 17.50
CA VAL A 4 -8.05 -2.44 17.16
C VAL A 4 -7.87 -2.38 15.64
N ILE A 5 -6.75 -1.83 15.18
CA ILE A 5 -6.34 -1.88 13.76
C ILE A 5 -5.32 -3.00 13.58
N HIS A 6 -5.61 -3.94 12.67
CA HIS A 6 -4.62 -4.91 12.20
C HIS A 6 -3.80 -4.28 11.09
N LEU A 7 -2.48 -4.44 11.10
CA LEU A 7 -1.57 -3.73 10.20
C LEU A 7 -0.67 -4.69 9.45
N ILE A 8 -0.59 -4.53 8.13
CA ILE A 8 0.37 -5.19 7.25
C ILE A 8 1.17 -4.13 6.52
N GLY A 9 2.49 -4.16 6.70
CA GLY A 9 3.44 -3.52 5.80
C GLY A 9 3.74 -4.41 4.61
N VAL A 10 3.72 -3.86 3.41
CA VAL A 10 3.96 -4.58 2.16
C VAL A 10 4.85 -3.76 1.24
N HIS A 11 5.55 -4.43 0.33
CA HIS A 11 6.18 -3.75 -0.79
C HIS A 11 5.11 -3.22 -1.77
N HIS A 12 5.19 -1.95 -2.19
CA HIS A 12 4.15 -1.34 -3.05
C HIS A 12 3.87 -2.10 -4.35
N SER A 13 4.90 -2.67 -4.97
CA SER A 13 4.73 -3.48 -6.19
C SER A 13 3.88 -4.74 -6.00
N ILE A 14 3.62 -5.19 -4.77
CA ILE A 14 2.71 -6.32 -4.50
C ILE A 14 1.24 -5.84 -4.47
N GLN A 15 0.95 -4.56 -4.21
CA GLN A 15 -0.41 -4.10 -3.91
C GLN A 15 -1.38 -4.11 -5.12
N HIS A 16 -0.91 -4.28 -6.34
CA HIS A 16 -1.73 -4.23 -7.56
C HIS A 16 -1.35 -5.31 -8.57
N ASN A 17 -2.22 -5.58 -9.55
CA ASN A 17 -1.93 -6.53 -10.63
C ASN A 17 -1.35 -5.90 -11.90
N GLY A 18 -1.07 -4.60 -11.92
CA GLY A 18 -0.43 -3.94 -13.06
C GLY A 18 1.11 -4.02 -13.08
N GLY A 19 1.71 -3.32 -14.03
CA GLY A 19 3.16 -3.21 -14.23
C GLY A 19 3.75 -4.26 -15.18
N ASN A 20 5.04 -4.11 -15.51
CA ASN A 20 5.73 -5.05 -16.41
C ASN A 20 6.30 -6.25 -15.63
N PHE A 21 5.54 -7.33 -15.57
CA PHE A 21 5.90 -8.56 -14.85
C PHE A 21 7.15 -9.26 -15.38
N TRP A 22 7.48 -9.07 -16.67
CA TRP A 22 8.65 -9.70 -17.29
C TRP A 22 9.95 -9.23 -16.65
N ALA A 23 9.93 -8.07 -16.02
CA ALA A 23 11.11 -7.47 -15.44
C ALA A 23 11.34 -7.88 -13.97
N ILE A 24 10.39 -8.55 -13.31
CA ILE A 24 10.57 -9.13 -11.98
C ILE A 24 10.04 -10.58 -11.97
N PRO A 25 10.89 -11.56 -12.33
CA PRO A 25 10.53 -12.98 -12.26
C PRO A 25 9.98 -13.36 -10.88
N GLY A 26 8.84 -14.06 -10.86
CA GLY A 26 8.19 -14.51 -9.62
C GLY A 26 7.26 -13.49 -8.95
N LEU A 27 7.20 -12.23 -9.40
CA LEU A 27 6.31 -11.22 -8.79
C LEU A 27 4.83 -11.62 -8.87
N SER A 28 4.41 -12.23 -9.98
CA SER A 28 3.02 -12.70 -10.14
C SER A 28 2.68 -13.76 -9.09
N ALA A 29 3.56 -14.75 -8.86
CA ALA A 29 3.37 -15.76 -7.83
C ALA A 29 3.37 -15.15 -6.42
N LEU A 30 4.23 -14.16 -6.16
CA LEU A 30 4.24 -13.44 -4.87
C LEU A 30 2.93 -12.68 -4.62
N ARG A 31 2.37 -12.04 -5.65
CA ARG A 31 1.07 -11.35 -5.58
C ARG A 31 -0.07 -12.32 -5.29
N GLU A 32 -0.07 -13.49 -5.93
CA GLU A 32 -1.05 -14.55 -5.66
C GLU A 32 -0.94 -15.07 -4.21
N GLN A 33 0.28 -15.33 -3.74
CA GLN A 33 0.53 -15.71 -2.35
C GLN A 33 0.05 -14.63 -1.37
N PHE A 34 0.23 -13.36 -1.72
CA PHE A 34 -0.26 -12.25 -0.91
C PHE A 34 -1.80 -12.22 -0.84
N GLN A 35 -2.50 -12.45 -1.96
CA GLN A 35 -3.96 -12.57 -1.93
C GLN A 35 -4.44 -13.72 -1.04
N TYR A 36 -3.80 -14.89 -1.13
CA TYR A 36 -4.11 -16.01 -0.25
C TYR A 36 -3.91 -15.65 1.22
N TYR A 37 -2.79 -14.98 1.52
CA TYR A 37 -2.49 -14.47 2.86
C TYR A 37 -3.56 -13.49 3.37
N LEU A 38 -4.02 -12.56 2.54
CA LEU A 38 -5.09 -11.62 2.89
C LEU A 38 -6.41 -12.33 3.19
N VAL A 39 -6.85 -13.26 2.33
CA VAL A 39 -8.10 -14.00 2.54
C VAL A 39 -8.06 -14.84 3.82
N ARG A 40 -6.93 -15.49 4.10
CA ARG A 40 -6.73 -16.21 5.37
C ARG A 40 -6.79 -15.25 6.57
N THR A 41 -6.08 -14.12 6.49
CA THR A 41 -6.04 -13.10 7.55
C THR A 41 -7.45 -12.55 7.84
N ILE A 42 -8.23 -12.28 6.80
CA ILE A 42 -9.61 -11.81 6.94
C ILE A 42 -10.43 -12.77 7.79
N ARG A 43 -10.34 -14.08 7.50
CA ARG A 43 -11.07 -15.13 8.24
C ARG A 43 -10.56 -15.28 9.67
N GLU A 44 -9.24 -15.36 9.84
CA GLU A 44 -8.58 -15.63 11.12
C GLU A 44 -8.87 -14.51 12.14
N PHE A 45 -8.81 -13.25 11.72
CA PHE A 45 -9.01 -12.09 12.59
C PHE A 45 -10.43 -11.51 12.53
N ARG A 46 -11.33 -12.14 11.75
CA ARG A 46 -12.72 -11.70 11.50
C ARG A 46 -12.79 -10.26 11.01
N ILE A 47 -11.90 -9.89 10.10
CA ILE A 47 -11.85 -8.56 9.49
C ILE A 47 -13.13 -8.31 8.70
N SER A 48 -13.74 -7.13 8.87
CA SER A 48 -14.92 -6.69 8.12
C SER A 48 -14.64 -5.52 7.17
N VAL A 49 -13.48 -4.86 7.33
CA VAL A 49 -13.02 -3.80 6.43
C VAL A 49 -11.55 -3.99 6.09
N LEU A 50 -11.25 -3.97 4.80
CA LEU A 50 -9.88 -3.96 4.30
C LEU A 50 -9.57 -2.58 3.70
N ALA A 51 -8.70 -1.84 4.38
CA ALA A 51 -8.25 -0.52 4.00
C ALA A 51 -6.82 -0.58 3.44
N GLU A 52 -6.46 0.28 2.48
CA GLU A 52 -5.10 0.29 1.94
C GLU A 52 -4.54 1.68 1.59
N GLU A 53 -3.22 1.82 1.72
CA GLU A 53 -2.42 2.89 1.14
C GLU A 53 -2.31 2.68 -0.37
N LEU A 54 -3.43 2.88 -1.07
CA LEU A 54 -3.51 2.92 -2.52
C LEU A 54 -4.70 3.82 -2.92
N ASN A 55 -4.73 4.25 -4.18
CA ASN A 55 -5.85 4.93 -4.80
C ASN A 55 -5.98 4.50 -6.27
N GLU A 56 -7.05 4.92 -6.91
CA GLU A 56 -7.37 4.58 -8.31
C GLU A 56 -6.38 5.18 -9.31
N ASP A 57 -5.81 6.36 -9.04
CA ASP A 57 -4.81 6.99 -9.91
C ASP A 57 -3.56 6.10 -10.03
N VAL A 58 -3.13 5.48 -8.93
CA VAL A 58 -2.01 4.54 -8.93
C VAL A 58 -2.32 3.32 -9.80
N LEU A 59 -3.54 2.78 -9.72
CA LEU A 59 -3.94 1.65 -10.56
C LEU A 59 -3.88 2.00 -12.04
N ALA A 60 -4.39 3.19 -12.41
CA ALA A 60 -4.34 3.67 -13.79
C ALA A 60 -2.89 3.80 -14.30
N ILE A 61 -1.98 4.37 -13.48
CA ILE A 61 -0.57 4.55 -13.84
C ILE A 61 0.14 3.22 -14.09
N PHE A 62 -0.17 2.20 -13.29
CA PHE A 62 0.41 0.87 -13.47
C PHE A 62 -0.34 0.00 -14.49
N ASN A 63 -1.37 0.51 -15.17
CA ASN A 63 -2.27 -0.29 -15.99
C ASN A 63 -2.78 -1.54 -15.22
N ALA A 64 -3.06 -1.36 -13.93
CA ALA A 64 -3.61 -2.37 -13.08
C ALA A 64 -5.14 -2.34 -13.19
N SER A 65 -5.76 -3.50 -13.40
CA SER A 65 -7.22 -3.58 -13.36
C SER A 65 -7.76 -3.59 -11.94
N GLU A 66 -6.94 -3.94 -10.94
CA GLU A 66 -7.35 -4.05 -9.54
C GLU A 66 -6.18 -4.03 -8.55
N SER A 67 -6.45 -3.61 -7.31
CA SER A 67 -5.57 -3.87 -6.16
C SER A 67 -5.75 -5.28 -5.59
N MET A 68 -4.71 -5.84 -4.98
CA MET A 68 -4.77 -7.15 -4.31
C MET A 68 -5.72 -7.14 -3.12
N ALA A 69 -5.77 -6.01 -2.43
CA ALA A 69 -6.67 -5.68 -1.33
C ALA A 69 -8.14 -5.72 -1.76
N ALA A 70 -8.52 -4.95 -2.79
CA ALA A 70 -9.89 -4.90 -3.30
C ALA A 70 -10.36 -6.28 -3.80
N SER A 71 -9.49 -6.99 -4.52
CA SER A 71 -9.76 -8.34 -5.00
C SER A 71 -10.03 -9.32 -3.85
N SER A 72 -9.23 -9.24 -2.79
CA SER A 72 -9.37 -10.11 -1.61
C SER A 72 -10.63 -9.77 -0.79
N ALA A 73 -10.95 -8.49 -0.65
CA ALA A 73 -12.16 -8.03 0.02
C ALA A 73 -13.43 -8.49 -0.71
N ARG A 74 -13.47 -8.35 -2.05
CA ARG A 74 -14.58 -8.87 -2.88
C ARG A 74 -14.73 -10.38 -2.74
N LYS A 75 -13.64 -11.15 -2.81
CA LYS A 75 -13.65 -12.61 -2.63
C LYS A 75 -14.17 -13.03 -1.24
N ALA A 76 -13.92 -12.21 -0.23
CA ALA A 76 -14.38 -12.46 1.14
C ALA A 76 -15.76 -11.87 1.46
N GLY A 77 -16.35 -11.07 0.56
CA GLY A 77 -17.63 -10.40 0.79
C GLY A 77 -17.57 -9.31 1.88
N ILE A 78 -16.43 -8.63 2.03
CA ILE A 78 -16.23 -7.56 3.01
C ILE A 78 -15.99 -6.21 2.36
N SER A 79 -16.10 -5.13 3.14
CA SER A 79 -15.88 -3.76 2.66
C SER A 79 -14.41 -3.51 2.32
N HIS A 80 -14.18 -2.70 1.29
CA HIS A 80 -12.85 -2.24 0.88
C HIS A 80 -12.80 -0.71 0.83
N VAL A 81 -11.65 -0.13 1.20
CA VAL A 81 -11.44 1.33 1.25
C VAL A 81 -10.05 1.72 0.74
N PHE A 82 -10.01 2.60 -0.26
CA PHE A 82 -8.79 3.32 -0.64
C PHE A 82 -8.52 4.49 0.31
N CYS A 83 -7.40 4.43 1.04
CA CYS A 83 -7.04 5.47 2.00
C CYS A 83 -6.21 6.59 1.37
N GLU A 84 -5.37 6.32 0.37
CA GLU A 84 -4.49 7.33 -0.20
C GLU A 84 -5.30 8.45 -0.89
N PRO A 85 -4.97 9.74 -0.68
CA PRO A 85 -5.55 10.81 -1.50
C PRO A 85 -5.18 10.65 -2.98
N GLY A 86 -6.14 10.86 -3.88
CA GLY A 86 -5.87 10.94 -5.32
C GLY A 86 -4.97 12.13 -5.69
N LEU A 87 -4.41 12.12 -6.90
CA LEU A 87 -3.49 13.13 -7.44
C LEU A 87 -4.03 14.55 -7.29
N ARG A 88 -5.31 14.77 -7.63
CA ARG A 88 -5.95 16.09 -7.49
C ARG A 88 -5.94 16.60 -6.04
N LEU A 89 -6.30 15.73 -5.09
CA LEU A 89 -6.31 16.09 -3.67
C LEU A 89 -4.88 16.31 -3.17
N ARG A 90 -3.93 15.44 -3.54
CA ARG A 90 -2.49 15.62 -3.25
C ARG A 90 -1.99 16.99 -3.73
N SER A 91 -2.31 17.38 -4.96
CA SER A 91 -1.98 18.70 -5.50
C SER A 91 -2.60 19.84 -4.69
N SER A 92 -3.89 19.74 -4.32
CA SER A 92 -4.56 20.78 -3.51
C SER A 92 -4.01 20.90 -2.08
N LEU A 93 -3.42 19.83 -1.55
CA LEU A 93 -2.75 19.80 -0.25
C LEU A 93 -1.28 20.25 -0.33
N GLY A 94 -0.82 20.68 -1.51
CA GLY A 94 0.53 21.18 -1.71
C GLY A 94 1.60 20.10 -1.68
N PHE A 95 1.26 18.85 -2.03
CA PHE A 95 2.28 17.81 -2.11
C PHE A 95 3.25 18.11 -3.25
N THR A 96 4.46 18.54 -2.90
CA THR A 96 5.57 18.85 -3.82
C THR A 96 6.81 18.00 -3.52
N LYS A 97 7.65 17.74 -4.54
CA LYS A 97 8.84 16.87 -4.41
C LYS A 97 9.79 17.22 -3.26
N GLN A 98 9.84 18.49 -2.84
CA GLN A 98 10.76 18.99 -1.82
C GLN A 98 10.34 18.63 -0.38
N LEU A 99 9.14 18.08 -0.17
CA LEU A 99 8.52 17.92 1.16
C LEU A 99 8.17 16.47 1.52
N GLN A 100 8.78 15.47 0.85
CA GLN A 100 8.44 14.04 1.01
C GLN A 100 8.32 13.57 2.47
N GLY A 101 9.26 13.94 3.35
CA GLY A 101 9.18 13.57 4.77
C GLY A 101 8.00 14.19 5.52
N LYS A 102 7.61 15.43 5.20
CA LYS A 102 6.41 16.08 5.77
C LYS A 102 5.12 15.46 5.24
N HIS A 103 5.14 14.94 4.00
CA HIS A 103 3.97 14.29 3.42
C HIS A 103 3.61 12.98 4.11
N HIS A 104 4.59 12.23 4.65
CA HIS A 104 4.30 10.99 5.37
C HIS A 104 3.31 11.23 6.51
N VAL A 105 3.58 12.24 7.35
CA VAL A 105 2.73 12.57 8.49
C VAL A 105 1.33 13.03 8.05
N VAL A 106 1.25 13.83 6.99
CA VAL A 106 -0.05 14.31 6.47
C VAL A 106 -0.85 13.15 5.89
N ARG A 107 -0.23 12.29 5.06
CA ARG A 107 -0.86 11.11 4.47
C ARG A 107 -1.35 10.14 5.54
N GLU A 108 -0.52 9.81 6.52
CA GLU A 108 -0.89 8.93 7.63
C GLU A 108 -2.09 9.44 8.43
N ARG A 109 -2.18 10.77 8.65
CA ARG A 109 -3.36 11.38 9.26
C ARG A 109 -4.60 11.21 8.40
N LEU A 110 -4.50 11.45 7.08
CA LEU A 110 -5.64 11.27 6.17
C LEU A 110 -6.12 9.80 6.12
N TRP A 111 -5.20 8.84 6.12
CA TRP A 111 -5.54 7.42 6.18
C TRP A 111 -6.24 7.08 7.49
N TYR A 112 -5.71 7.57 8.61
CA TYR A 112 -6.30 7.39 9.93
C TYR A 112 -7.73 7.92 9.96
N GLU A 113 -7.97 9.16 9.54
CA GLU A 113 -9.33 9.74 9.54
C GLU A 113 -10.31 8.93 8.67
N LYS A 114 -9.86 8.42 7.50
CA LYS A 114 -10.69 7.51 6.68
C LYS A 114 -11.00 6.20 7.40
N ILE A 115 -10.01 5.60 8.06
CA ILE A 115 -10.21 4.35 8.82
C ILE A 115 -11.17 4.57 10.00
N MET A 116 -11.14 5.75 10.63
CA MET A 116 -11.99 6.07 11.78
C MET A 116 -13.49 6.14 11.47
N VAL A 117 -13.88 6.28 10.19
CA VAL A 117 -15.27 6.10 9.76
C VAL A 117 -15.77 4.68 10.08
N HIS A 118 -14.86 3.70 10.13
CA HIS A 118 -15.11 2.29 10.40
C HIS A 118 -14.76 1.88 11.85
N ARG A 119 -14.77 2.81 12.81
CA ARG A 119 -14.30 2.56 14.19
C ARG A 119 -15.06 1.47 14.98
N SER A 120 -16.24 1.09 14.52
CA SER A 120 -17.06 0.02 15.11
C SER A 120 -16.79 -1.34 14.45
N GLU A 121 -15.89 -1.40 13.47
CA GLU A 121 -15.60 -2.56 12.66
C GLU A 121 -14.19 -3.12 12.94
N ARG A 122 -13.90 -4.32 12.44
CA ARG A 122 -12.55 -4.91 12.51
C ARG A 122 -11.80 -4.57 11.25
N VAL A 123 -10.88 -3.62 11.35
CA VAL A 123 -10.13 -3.10 10.19
C VAL A 123 -8.78 -3.80 10.06
N LEU A 124 -8.47 -4.21 8.83
CA LEU A 124 -7.12 -4.53 8.37
C LEU A 124 -6.64 -3.39 7.47
N PHE A 125 -5.55 -2.72 7.85
CA PHE A 125 -4.91 -1.70 7.04
C PHE A 125 -3.62 -2.24 6.40
N ILE A 126 -3.47 -2.02 5.10
CA ILE A 126 -2.29 -2.39 4.32
C ILE A 126 -1.56 -1.12 3.88
N CYS A 127 -0.29 -1.00 4.24
CA CYS A 127 0.52 0.15 3.85
C CYS A 127 1.92 -0.26 3.39
N GLY A 128 2.67 0.69 2.82
CA GLY A 128 4.09 0.52 2.56
C GLY A 128 4.83 0.12 3.83
N ALA A 129 5.77 -0.82 3.73
CA ALA A 129 6.52 -1.31 4.90
C ALA A 129 7.26 -0.20 5.68
N ASN A 130 7.63 0.89 5.00
CA ASN A 130 8.24 2.08 5.59
C ASN A 130 7.28 2.89 6.49
N HIS A 131 5.96 2.73 6.33
CA HIS A 131 4.94 3.44 7.11
C HIS A 131 4.50 2.68 8.37
N VAL A 132 4.84 1.40 8.51
CA VAL A 132 4.34 0.57 9.63
C VAL A 132 4.68 1.16 11.00
N SER A 133 5.93 1.60 11.19
CA SER A 133 6.37 2.15 12.47
C SER A 133 5.66 3.45 12.81
N THR A 134 5.67 4.41 11.89
CA THR A 134 5.11 5.76 12.07
C THR A 134 3.59 5.74 12.19
N PHE A 135 2.91 4.98 11.34
CA PHE A 135 1.46 4.82 11.41
C PHE A 135 1.02 4.10 12.70
N SER A 136 1.73 3.05 13.11
CA SER A 136 1.40 2.35 14.36
C SER A 136 1.56 3.25 15.58
N ARG A 137 2.56 4.13 15.58
CA ARG A 137 2.74 5.15 16.62
C ARG A 137 1.59 6.16 16.61
N LEU A 138 1.22 6.69 15.45
CA LEU A 138 0.09 7.61 15.31
C LEU A 138 -1.21 7.03 15.89
N VAL A 139 -1.55 5.79 15.56
CA VAL A 139 -2.78 5.15 16.05
C VAL A 139 -2.74 4.96 17.58
N ARG A 140 -1.59 4.59 18.15
CA ARG A 140 -1.41 4.45 19.60
C ARG A 140 -1.51 5.79 20.33
N GLU A 141 -0.92 6.85 19.79
CA GLU A 141 -1.03 8.21 20.32
C GLU A 141 -2.49 8.71 20.32
N LYS A 142 -3.33 8.20 19.42
CA LYS A 142 -4.77 8.46 19.38
C LYS A 142 -5.60 7.60 20.33
N GLY A 143 -4.97 6.75 21.14
CA GLY A 143 -5.63 5.91 22.13
C GLY A 143 -6.24 4.62 21.56
N HIS A 144 -5.79 4.16 20.39
CA HIS A 144 -6.26 2.93 19.77
C HIS A 144 -5.17 1.85 19.73
N ALA A 145 -5.60 0.60 19.71
CA ALA A 145 -4.69 -0.54 19.67
C ALA A 145 -4.28 -0.84 18.22
N VAL A 146 -3.04 -1.29 18.05
CA VAL A 146 -2.51 -1.77 16.76
C VAL A 146 -1.90 -3.14 16.94
N VAL A 147 -2.31 -4.08 16.08
CA VAL A 147 -1.71 -5.41 15.96
C VAL A 147 -0.98 -5.47 14.62
N ILE A 148 0.36 -5.49 14.66
CA ILE A 148 1.18 -5.63 13.45
C ILE A 148 1.25 -7.11 13.12
N LEU A 149 0.57 -7.52 12.05
CA LEU A 149 0.55 -8.92 11.60
C LEU A 149 1.79 -9.26 10.77
N THR A 150 2.23 -8.32 9.93
CA THR A 150 3.45 -8.47 9.14
C THR A 150 4.07 -7.10 8.91
N PRO A 151 5.29 -6.82 9.40
CA PRO A 151 5.90 -5.51 9.24
C PRO A 151 6.41 -5.25 7.81
N TYR A 152 6.74 -6.30 7.06
CA TYR A 152 7.20 -6.19 5.68
C TYR A 152 6.98 -7.50 4.91
N TYR A 153 5.82 -7.63 4.26
CA TYR A 153 5.52 -8.72 3.35
C TYR A 153 6.30 -8.57 2.05
N GLY A 154 6.97 -9.65 1.62
CA GLY A 154 7.82 -9.67 0.44
C GLY A 154 9.28 -9.27 0.67
N ARG A 155 9.70 -8.96 1.91
CA ARG A 155 11.07 -8.55 2.24
C ARG A 155 12.12 -9.48 1.61
N ASN A 156 12.02 -10.78 1.87
CA ASN A 156 13.01 -11.75 1.40
C ASN A 156 13.04 -11.85 -0.14
N PHE A 157 11.88 -11.69 -0.78
CA PHE A 157 11.79 -11.68 -2.24
C PHE A 157 12.55 -10.49 -2.83
N PHE A 158 12.32 -9.27 -2.32
CA PHE A 158 12.96 -8.07 -2.86
C PHE A 158 14.43 -7.92 -2.46
N GLN A 159 14.85 -8.46 -1.30
CA GLN A 159 16.26 -8.47 -0.91
C GLN A 159 17.15 -9.30 -1.84
N ALA A 160 16.57 -10.21 -2.63
CA ALA A 160 17.30 -11.01 -3.61
C ALA A 160 17.65 -10.23 -4.90
N PHE A 161 17.08 -9.04 -5.10
CA PHE A 161 17.33 -8.20 -6.28
C PHE A 161 18.29 -7.06 -5.94
N THR A 162 19.20 -6.74 -6.86
CA THR A 162 20.01 -5.52 -6.73
C THR A 162 19.17 -4.28 -7.04
N SER A 163 19.50 -3.12 -6.45
CA SER A 163 18.78 -1.85 -6.67
C SER A 163 18.68 -1.49 -8.17
N ARG A 164 19.67 -1.87 -8.97
CA ARG A 164 19.72 -1.62 -10.43
C ARG A 164 18.69 -2.46 -11.19
N GLN A 165 18.56 -3.74 -10.87
CA GLN A 165 17.58 -4.64 -11.48
C GLN A 165 16.15 -4.20 -11.14
N PHE A 166 15.96 -3.70 -9.92
CA PHE A 166 14.67 -3.23 -9.44
C PHE A 166 14.19 -1.96 -10.18
N CYS A 167 15.02 -0.93 -10.32
CA CYS A 167 14.63 0.31 -11.01
C CYS A 167 14.29 0.10 -12.49
N GLN A 168 15.05 -0.77 -13.20
CA GLN A 168 14.79 -1.07 -14.61
C GLN A 168 13.45 -1.79 -14.82
N SER A 169 12.99 -2.52 -13.81
CA SER A 169 11.78 -3.33 -13.91
C SER A 169 10.47 -2.57 -13.72
N LEU A 170 10.53 -1.44 -13.02
CA LEU A 170 9.36 -0.62 -12.73
C LEU A 170 9.03 0.38 -13.86
N CYS A 171 9.98 0.62 -14.78
CA CYS A 171 9.88 1.62 -15.84
C CYS A 171 10.45 1.12 -17.18
N PRO A 172 9.73 0.32 -17.98
CA PRO A 172 10.25 -0.21 -19.25
C PRO A 172 10.43 0.83 -20.37
N HIS A 173 10.16 2.12 -20.15
CA HIS A 173 10.21 3.17 -21.18
C HIS A 173 11.25 4.28 -20.95
N ALA A 174 12.24 4.08 -20.07
CA ALA A 174 13.37 5.01 -19.94
C ALA A 174 14.38 4.95 -21.11
N GLY A 175 13.92 4.56 -22.31
CA GLY A 175 14.73 4.39 -23.53
C GLY A 175 14.43 5.38 -24.65
N LEU A 176 13.42 6.26 -24.53
CA LEU A 176 13.17 7.32 -25.50
C LEU A 176 12.85 8.61 -24.74
N SER A 177 13.68 9.62 -24.97
CA SER A 177 13.57 11.03 -24.58
C SER A 177 12.17 11.46 -24.10
N HIS A 178 11.93 11.33 -22.79
CA HIS A 178 11.09 12.16 -21.90
C HIS A 178 10.75 11.31 -20.67
N GLU A 179 11.48 11.51 -19.57
CA GLU A 179 11.12 10.95 -18.26
C GLU A 179 9.71 11.39 -17.87
N PRO A 180 8.79 10.47 -17.51
CA PRO A 180 7.60 10.86 -16.77
C PRO A 180 8.04 11.30 -15.38
N GLN A 181 8.01 12.61 -15.13
CA GLN A 181 8.53 13.29 -13.94
C GLN A 181 7.82 12.93 -12.61
N ASN A 182 7.03 11.85 -12.51
CA ASN A 182 6.08 11.60 -11.41
C ASN A 182 6.13 10.20 -10.75
N LEU A 183 7.05 9.30 -11.12
CA LEU A 183 7.03 7.92 -10.62
C LEU A 183 7.70 7.71 -9.25
N SER A 184 8.61 8.60 -8.84
CA SER A 184 9.29 8.51 -7.54
C SER A 184 8.37 8.70 -6.32
N ASP A 185 7.20 9.33 -6.51
CA ASP A 185 6.19 9.55 -5.46
C ASP A 185 5.14 8.42 -5.40
N LEU A 186 5.21 7.45 -6.32
CA LEU A 186 4.34 6.27 -6.44
C LEU A 186 5.06 4.97 -6.10
N LEU A 187 6.38 4.98 -6.24
CA LEU A 187 7.26 3.87 -5.93
C LEU A 187 8.20 4.34 -4.82
N ILE A 188 7.74 4.26 -3.58
CA ILE A 188 8.65 4.35 -2.44
C ILE A 188 9.53 3.10 -2.51
N ILE A 189 10.69 3.24 -3.16
CA ILE A 189 11.75 2.24 -3.10
C ILE A 189 12.39 2.40 -1.72
N PRO A 190 12.38 1.38 -0.86
CA PRO A 190 13.14 1.45 0.38
C PRO A 190 14.62 1.57 0.02
N HIS A 191 15.25 2.67 0.47
CA HIS A 191 16.70 2.83 0.47
C HIS A 191 17.35 1.87 1.48
#